data_AF-A0A2R5L373-F1
#
_entry.id   AF-A0A2R5L373-F1
#
_cell.length_a   1.000
_cell.length_b   1.000
_cell.length_c   1.000
_cell.angle_alpha   90.00
_cell.angle_beta   90.00
_cell.angle_gamma   90.00
#
_symmetry.space_group_name_H-M   'P 1'
#
loop_
_entity.id
_entity.type
_entity.pdbx_description
1 polymer ?
#
loop_
_entity_poly.entity_id
_entity_poly.type
_entity_poly.pdbx_seq_one_letter_code
_entity_poly.pdbx_strand_id
1 'polypeptide(L)'
;VDVLKRSPNCTKSSSTGDTLSVHYTGSLTNGTIFDSSLPRGQTFKFRLGVGEVIPGWDQGLLGMCGGERRRLVVPPGLAYGDQGAGGVIPPGATLVFDVELVEIPSANQQRAPQQLPLQQIETQQSQPQQLQQLFQPQSQQIQQQQPQQQFQRQPQQQFQQLQLHPQQQQPQQQF
;
A
#
# COMPACT_ATOMS: atom_id res chain seq x y z
N VAL A 1 -12.56 -13.03 -31.59
CA VAL A 1 -11.49 -12.03 -31.39
C VAL A 1 -10.81 -11.87 -32.73
N ASP A 2 -10.83 -10.66 -33.27
CA ASP A 2 -10.30 -10.41 -34.62
C ASP A 2 -9.01 -9.59 -34.50
N VAL A 3 -7.96 -10.02 -35.20
CA VAL A 3 -6.68 -9.29 -35.24
C VAL A 3 -6.73 -8.31 -36.41
N LEU A 4 -6.78 -7.00 -36.09
CA LEU A 4 -6.88 -5.93 -37.08
C LEU A 4 -5.51 -5.50 -37.63
N LYS A 5 -4.47 -5.54 -36.79
CA LYS A 5 -3.09 -5.21 -37.15
C LYS A 5 -2.16 -6.11 -36.36
N ARG A 6 -1.27 -6.83 -37.05
CA ARG A 6 -0.20 -7.62 -36.42
C ARG A 6 1.06 -6.79 -36.25
N SER A 7 1.84 -7.12 -35.22
CA SER A 7 3.21 -6.61 -35.09
C SER A 7 4.17 -7.54 -35.86
N PRO A 8 4.94 -7.05 -36.85
CA PRO A 8 5.82 -7.89 -37.65
C PRO A 8 7.00 -8.47 -36.84
N ASN A 9 7.40 -7.80 -35.76
CA ASN A 9 8.53 -8.19 -34.92
C ASN A 9 8.07 -8.42 -33.49
N CYS A 10 7.42 -9.55 -33.23
CA CYS A 10 6.97 -9.91 -31.89
C CYS A 10 8.05 -10.69 -31.14
N THR A 11 8.72 -10.03 -30.20
CA THR A 11 9.71 -10.66 -29.31
C THR A 11 9.13 -11.04 -27.96
N LYS A 12 8.09 -10.34 -27.51
CA LYS A 12 7.31 -10.66 -26.30
C LYS A 12 5.82 -10.55 -26.63
N SER A 13 5.07 -11.59 -26.25
CA SER A 13 3.61 -11.60 -26.28
C SER A 13 3.04 -11.47 -24.87
N SER A 14 1.87 -10.87 -24.73
CA SER A 14 1.18 -10.73 -23.45
C SER A 14 0.81 -12.08 -22.85
N SER A 15 1.00 -12.20 -21.54
CA SER A 15 0.71 -13.39 -20.75
C SER A 15 0.03 -13.01 -19.43
N THR A 16 -0.62 -13.96 -18.78
CA THR A 16 -1.26 -13.73 -17.48
C THR A 16 -0.26 -13.16 -16.47
N GLY A 17 -0.65 -12.09 -15.78
CA GLY A 17 0.17 -11.36 -14.82
C GLY A 17 0.97 -10.20 -15.43
N ASP A 18 1.13 -10.15 -16.76
CA ASP A 18 1.76 -8.98 -17.39
C ASP A 18 0.90 -7.72 -17.18
N THR A 19 1.56 -6.59 -16.99
CA THR A 19 0.90 -5.29 -17.13
C THR A 19 0.86 -4.94 -18.62
N LEU A 20 -0.33 -4.58 -19.11
CA LEU A 20 -0.50 -4.06 -20.46
C LEU A 20 -0.72 -2.55 -20.42
N SER A 21 -0.15 -1.84 -21.38
CA SER A 21 -0.43 -0.43 -21.66
C SER A 21 -1.15 -0.36 -23.00
N VAL A 22 -2.42 0.04 -23.02
CA VAL A 22 -3.26 -0.02 -24.22
C VAL A 22 -3.93 1.32 -24.54
N HIS A 23 -4.16 1.55 -25.83
CA HIS A 23 -5.23 2.42 -26.27
C HIS A 23 -6.46 1.59 -26.62
N TYR A 24 -7.64 2.13 -26.36
CA TYR A 24 -8.91 1.51 -26.72
C TYR A 24 -9.99 2.52 -27.06
N THR A 25 -11.01 2.01 -27.77
CA THR A 25 -12.34 2.59 -27.91
C THR A 25 -13.37 1.49 -27.68
N GLY A 26 -14.32 1.74 -26.77
CA GLY A 26 -15.44 0.86 -26.48
C GLY A 26 -16.76 1.44 -27.01
N SER A 27 -17.52 0.63 -27.72
CA SER A 27 -18.83 0.99 -28.25
C SER A 27 -19.86 -0.12 -28.07
N LEU A 28 -21.13 0.27 -28.11
CA LEU A 28 -22.26 -0.64 -28.25
C LEU A 28 -22.32 -1.17 -29.69
N THR A 29 -23.05 -2.27 -29.91
CA THR A 29 -23.22 -2.88 -31.24
C THR A 29 -23.87 -1.96 -32.28
N ASN A 30 -24.61 -0.93 -31.83
CA ASN A 30 -25.17 0.11 -32.68
C ASN A 30 -24.16 1.21 -33.08
N GLY A 31 -22.90 1.11 -32.64
CA GLY A 31 -21.83 2.07 -32.91
C GLY A 31 -21.72 3.22 -31.90
N THR A 32 -22.63 3.35 -30.92
CA THR A 32 -22.52 4.37 -29.88
C THR A 32 -21.28 4.12 -29.02
N ILE A 33 -20.30 5.02 -29.08
CA ILE A 33 -19.10 4.98 -28.24
C ILE A 33 -19.50 5.38 -26.81
N PHE A 34 -19.13 4.54 -25.83
CA PHE A 34 -19.32 4.85 -24.42
C PHE A 34 -18.03 5.29 -23.72
N ASP A 35 -16.87 4.86 -24.22
CA ASP A 35 -15.57 5.32 -23.71
C ASP A 35 -14.46 5.18 -24.76
N SER A 36 -13.44 6.04 -24.68
CA SER A 36 -12.23 5.96 -25.48
C SER A 36 -11.05 6.61 -24.75
N SER A 37 -9.89 5.96 -24.82
CA SER A 37 -8.62 6.49 -24.32
C SER A 37 -8.01 7.56 -25.23
N LEU A 38 -8.36 7.57 -26.52
CA LEU A 38 -7.71 8.41 -27.54
C LEU A 38 -7.90 9.92 -27.29
N PRO A 39 -9.10 10.43 -26.96
CA PRO A 39 -9.29 11.85 -26.70
C PRO A 39 -8.49 12.34 -25.48
N ARG A 40 -8.20 11.46 -24.53
CA ARG A 40 -7.41 11.77 -23.32
C ARG A 40 -5.90 11.75 -23.59
N GLY A 41 -5.45 11.15 -24.69
CA GLY A 41 -4.03 11.01 -25.03
C GLY A 41 -3.23 10.16 -24.04
N GLN A 42 -3.89 9.38 -23.18
CA GLN A 42 -3.28 8.59 -22.13
C GLN A 42 -3.66 7.12 -22.30
N THR A 43 -2.68 6.23 -22.19
CA THR A 43 -2.91 4.79 -22.22
C THR A 43 -3.56 4.32 -20.93
N PHE A 44 -4.35 3.26 -21.03
CA PHE A 44 -4.89 2.56 -19.88
C PHE A 44 -4.00 1.38 -19.52
N LYS A 45 -3.65 1.28 -18.23
CA LYS A 45 -2.76 0.25 -17.69
C LYS A 45 -3.51 -0.67 -16.75
N PHE A 46 -3.37 -1.97 -16.94
CA PHE A 46 -3.98 -2.99 -16.09
C PHE A 46 -3.16 -4.29 -16.14
N ARG A 47 -3.32 -5.17 -15.15
CA ARG A 47 -2.74 -6.51 -15.14
C ARG A 47 -3.66 -7.50 -15.83
N LEU A 48 -3.12 -8.24 -16.80
CA LEU A 48 -3.87 -9.19 -17.61
C LEU A 48 -4.14 -10.50 -16.87
N GLY A 49 -5.37 -10.99 -16.95
CA GLY A 49 -5.73 -12.35 -16.53
C GLY A 49 -5.84 -12.54 -15.02
N VAL A 50 -5.98 -11.45 -14.27
CA VAL A 50 -6.08 -11.46 -12.80
C VAL A 50 -7.39 -10.81 -12.30
N GLY A 51 -8.33 -10.52 -13.19
CA GLY A 51 -9.64 -9.96 -12.83
C GLY A 51 -9.64 -8.47 -12.54
N GLU A 52 -8.64 -7.71 -13.00
CA GLU A 52 -8.65 -6.23 -12.89
C GLU A 52 -9.58 -5.57 -13.92
N VAL A 53 -9.91 -6.29 -14.99
CA VAL A 53 -10.80 -5.85 -16.07
C VAL A 53 -11.87 -6.89 -16.33
N ILE A 54 -12.83 -6.57 -17.22
CA ILE A 54 -13.88 -7.52 -17.58
C ILE A 54 -13.30 -8.84 -18.15
N PRO A 55 -13.95 -9.99 -17.90
CA PRO A 55 -13.44 -11.29 -18.35
C PRO A 55 -13.13 -11.37 -19.85
N GLY A 56 -13.89 -10.68 -20.69
CA GLY A 56 -13.67 -10.63 -22.13
C GLY A 56 -12.32 -10.00 -22.52
N TRP A 57 -11.83 -9.04 -21.75
CA TRP A 57 -10.50 -8.45 -21.95
C TRP A 57 -9.40 -9.40 -21.45
N ASP A 58 -9.58 -9.98 -20.27
CA ASP A 58 -8.63 -10.93 -19.68
C ASP A 58 -8.37 -12.13 -20.61
N GLN A 59 -9.40 -12.60 -21.30
CA GLN A 59 -9.27 -13.70 -22.27
C GLN A 59 -8.84 -13.20 -23.66
N GLY A 60 -9.41 -12.09 -24.13
CA GLY A 60 -9.24 -11.63 -25.52
C GLY A 60 -7.89 -11.00 -25.85
N LEU A 61 -7.16 -10.53 -24.83
CA LEU A 61 -5.90 -9.81 -24.98
C LEU A 61 -4.66 -10.67 -24.70
N LEU A 62 -4.82 -11.97 -24.46
CA LEU A 62 -3.71 -12.92 -24.35
C LEU A 62 -2.97 -13.10 -25.68
N GLY A 63 -1.65 -13.24 -25.61
CA GLY A 63 -0.82 -13.48 -26.79
C GLY A 63 -0.75 -12.30 -27.76
N MET A 64 -1.01 -11.07 -27.32
CA MET A 64 -0.83 -9.85 -28.10
C MET A 64 0.61 -9.38 -28.08
N CYS A 65 1.08 -8.87 -29.21
CA CYS A 65 2.40 -8.25 -29.33
C CYS A 65 2.30 -6.73 -29.22
N GLY A 66 3.36 -6.05 -28.75
CA GLY A 66 3.44 -4.59 -28.80
C GLY A 66 3.23 -4.07 -30.23
N GLY A 67 2.33 -3.09 -30.38
CA GLY A 67 1.87 -2.52 -31.65
C GLY A 67 0.74 -3.29 -32.35
N GLU A 68 0.26 -4.40 -31.78
CA GLU A 68 -0.88 -5.17 -32.30
C GLU A 68 -2.20 -4.48 -31.97
N ARG A 69 -3.16 -4.53 -32.90
CA ARG A 69 -4.54 -4.06 -32.68
C ARG A 69 -5.53 -5.20 -32.88
N ARG A 70 -6.48 -5.33 -31.96
CA ARG A 70 -7.56 -6.33 -31.99
C ARG A 70 -8.93 -5.67 -31.87
N ARG A 71 -9.93 -6.38 -32.39
CA ARG A 71 -11.35 -6.15 -32.12
C ARG A 71 -11.89 -7.28 -31.25
N LEU A 72 -12.50 -6.92 -30.13
CA LEU A 72 -13.20 -7.83 -29.23
C LEU A 72 -14.69 -7.56 -29.33
N VAL A 73 -15.48 -8.60 -29.60
CA VAL A 73 -16.93 -8.56 -29.41
C VAL A 73 -17.20 -9.34 -28.13
N VAL A 74 -17.62 -8.64 -27.08
CA VAL A 74 -17.73 -9.16 -25.72
C VAL A 74 -19.22 -9.29 -25.35
N PRO A 75 -19.76 -10.51 -25.24
CA PRO A 75 -21.14 -10.72 -24.81
C PRO A 75 -21.33 -10.29 -23.34
N PRO A 76 -22.57 -10.04 -22.91
CA PRO A 76 -22.85 -9.50 -21.57
C PRO A 76 -22.27 -10.35 -20.44
N GLY A 77 -22.30 -11.69 -20.56
CA GLY A 77 -21.74 -12.61 -19.55
C GLY A 77 -20.22 -12.51 -19.36
N LEU A 78 -19.50 -11.87 -20.28
CA LEU A 78 -18.07 -11.58 -20.17
C LEU A 78 -17.77 -10.07 -20.04
N ALA A 79 -18.83 -9.27 -19.85
CA ALA A 79 -18.81 -7.83 -19.67
C ALA A 79 -19.54 -7.43 -18.38
N TYR A 80 -20.60 -6.63 -18.47
CA TYR A 80 -21.33 -6.08 -17.32
C TYR A 80 -22.67 -6.78 -17.02
N GLY A 81 -22.96 -7.91 -17.68
CA GLY A 81 -24.13 -8.73 -17.44
C GLY A 81 -25.47 -7.98 -17.54
N ASP A 82 -26.44 -8.44 -16.77
CA ASP A 82 -27.82 -7.90 -16.76
C ASP A 82 -27.94 -6.59 -15.98
N GLN A 83 -26.88 -6.14 -15.31
CA GLN A 83 -26.91 -4.88 -14.57
C GLN A 83 -26.48 -3.69 -15.43
N GLY A 84 -25.67 -3.92 -16.47
CA GLY A 84 -25.04 -2.84 -17.21
C GLY A 84 -24.07 -2.04 -16.33
N ALA A 85 -23.73 -0.81 -16.73
CA ALA A 85 -22.82 0.03 -15.97
C ALA A 85 -22.97 1.53 -16.24
N GLY A 86 -22.88 2.34 -15.17
CA GLY A 86 -22.67 3.79 -15.24
C GLY A 86 -23.77 4.60 -15.95
N GLY A 87 -24.95 4.00 -16.20
CA GLY A 87 -26.03 4.62 -16.99
C GLY A 87 -25.74 4.75 -18.49
N VAL A 88 -24.56 4.31 -18.95
CA VAL A 88 -24.13 4.40 -20.36
C VAL A 88 -24.08 3.03 -21.04
N ILE A 89 -23.88 1.96 -20.28
CA ILE A 89 -23.94 0.58 -20.76
C ILE A 89 -25.26 -0.03 -20.26
N PRO A 90 -26.19 -0.38 -21.16
CA PRO A 90 -27.45 -0.97 -20.75
C PRO A 90 -27.29 -2.43 -20.27
N PRO A 91 -28.26 -2.93 -19.47
CA PRO A 91 -28.42 -4.35 -19.18
C PRO A 91 -28.32 -5.25 -20.41
N GLY A 92 -27.59 -6.37 -20.31
CA GLY A 92 -27.52 -7.37 -21.37
C GLY A 92 -26.76 -6.92 -22.63
N ALA A 93 -26.07 -5.79 -22.58
CA ALA A 93 -25.35 -5.25 -23.73
C ALA A 93 -24.18 -6.14 -24.16
N THR A 94 -24.10 -6.40 -25.46
CA THR A 94 -22.86 -6.85 -26.11
C THR A 94 -22.02 -5.62 -26.43
N LEU A 95 -20.73 -5.68 -26.12
CA LEU A 95 -19.80 -4.57 -26.31
C LEU A 95 -18.82 -4.89 -27.44
N VAL A 96 -18.38 -3.85 -28.14
CA VAL A 96 -17.32 -3.92 -29.14
C VAL A 96 -16.15 -3.06 -28.66
N PHE A 97 -14.97 -3.65 -28.59
CA PHE A 97 -13.75 -2.93 -28.23
C PHE A 97 -12.73 -3.04 -29.35
N ASP A 98 -12.25 -1.89 -29.83
CA ASP A 98 -11.02 -1.81 -30.62
C ASP A 98 -9.87 -1.47 -29.67
N VAL A 99 -8.92 -2.38 -29.51
CA VAL A 99 -7.80 -2.28 -28.56
C VAL A 99 -6.47 -2.35 -29.30
N GLU A 100 -5.58 -1.40 -29.06
CA GLU A 100 -4.20 -1.39 -29.52
C GLU A 100 -3.26 -1.55 -28.33
N LEU A 101 -2.46 -2.61 -28.33
CA LEU A 101 -1.43 -2.82 -27.33
C LEU A 101 -0.24 -1.91 -27.68
N VAL A 102 0.04 -0.93 -26.84
CA VAL A 102 1.18 -0.03 -27.03
C VAL A 102 2.45 -0.76 -26.63
N GLU A 103 2.48 -1.28 -25.41
CA GLU A 103 3.65 -1.98 -24.87
C GLU A 103 3.28 -2.89 -23.69
N ILE A 104 4.22 -3.77 -23.33
CA ILE A 104 4.17 -4.60 -22.12
C ILE A 104 5.31 -4.13 -21.22
N PRO A 105 5.07 -3.20 -20.26
CA PRO A 105 6.11 -2.69 -19.40
C PRO A 105 6.80 -3.82 -18.64
N SER A 106 8.12 -3.72 -18.53
CA SER A 106 8.88 -4.62 -17.65
C SER A 106 8.60 -4.26 -16.18
N ALA A 107 8.70 -5.23 -15.26
CA ALA A 107 8.44 -5.01 -13.83
C ALA A 107 9.23 -3.82 -13.21
N ASN A 108 10.39 -3.48 -13.76
CA ASN A 108 11.17 -2.31 -13.31
C ASN A 108 10.64 -0.95 -13.82
N GLN A 109 9.83 -0.92 -14.87
CA GLN A 109 9.25 0.29 -15.47
C GLN A 109 7.87 0.64 -14.91
N GLN A 110 7.29 -0.21 -14.06
CA GLN A 110 6.04 0.07 -13.35
C GLN A 110 6.16 1.23 -12.35
N ARG A 111 7.39 1.70 -12.07
CA ARG A 111 7.68 2.89 -11.25
C ARG A 111 7.75 4.14 -12.13
N ALA A 112 6.62 4.76 -12.45
CA ALA A 112 6.60 6.12 -13.01
C ALA A 112 5.27 6.82 -12.67
N PRO A 113 5.19 8.15 -12.64
CA PRO A 113 5.59 9.01 -11.53
C PRO A 113 4.39 9.80 -10.99
N GLN A 114 4.12 9.74 -9.68
CA GLN A 114 3.37 10.80 -9.01
C GLN A 114 4.38 11.88 -8.61
N GLN A 115 4.32 13.07 -9.21
CA GLN A 115 5.08 14.28 -8.80
C GLN A 115 4.74 14.60 -7.32
N LEU A 116 5.59 15.03 -6.39
CA LEU A 116 6.86 15.77 -6.34
C LEU A 116 7.68 15.25 -5.14
N PRO A 117 8.99 15.55 -5.03
CA PRO A 117 9.75 15.21 -3.85
C PRO A 117 9.19 15.98 -2.65
N LEU A 118 8.68 15.27 -1.65
CA LEU A 118 8.65 15.82 -0.30
C LEU A 118 10.11 16.10 0.06
N GLN A 119 10.53 17.35 -0.09
CA GLN A 119 11.69 17.86 0.60
C GLN A 119 11.52 17.46 2.09
N GLN A 120 12.47 16.65 2.56
CA GLN A 120 12.96 16.63 3.94
C GLN A 120 11.88 16.79 5.03
N ILE A 121 11.34 15.67 5.52
CA ILE A 121 11.00 15.58 6.93
C ILE A 121 12.02 14.62 7.54
N GLU A 122 13.12 15.18 8.03
CA GLU A 122 13.97 14.51 8.99
C GLU A 122 13.12 14.10 10.19
N THR A 123 12.85 12.80 10.33
CA THR A 123 12.67 12.19 11.64
C THR A 123 13.52 10.92 11.67
N GLN A 124 14.82 11.14 11.77
CA GLN A 124 15.65 10.23 12.55
C GLN A 124 15.06 10.22 13.96
N GLN A 125 14.40 9.13 14.36
CA GLN A 125 14.33 8.61 15.74
C GLN A 125 13.33 7.46 15.81
N SER A 126 13.77 6.29 15.37
CA SER A 126 13.21 5.01 15.79
C SER A 126 14.38 4.07 16.03
N GLN A 127 15.05 4.28 17.17
CA GLN A 127 15.90 3.27 17.81
C GLN A 127 15.06 2.55 18.87
N PRO A 128 14.42 1.40 18.57
CA PRO A 128 13.65 0.64 19.57
C PRO A 128 14.52 -0.13 20.59
N GLN A 129 15.72 0.33 20.93
CA GLN A 129 16.66 -0.43 21.78
C GLN A 129 17.02 0.21 23.14
N GLN A 130 16.61 1.45 23.43
CA GLN A 130 16.95 2.09 24.71
C GLN A 130 15.91 1.90 25.83
N LEU A 131 14.65 1.55 25.52
CA LEU A 131 13.60 1.46 26.55
C LEU A 131 13.63 0.15 27.39
N GLN A 132 14.50 -0.81 27.05
CA GLN A 132 14.66 -2.05 27.82
C GLN A 132 15.75 -1.95 28.90
N GLN A 133 16.54 -0.87 28.92
CA GLN A 133 17.61 -0.70 29.90
C GLN A 133 17.16 0.04 31.18
N LEU A 134 15.97 0.63 31.20
CA LEU A 134 15.49 1.42 32.34
C LEU A 134 14.69 0.62 33.39
N PHE A 135 14.46 -0.68 33.16
CA PHE A 135 13.65 -1.54 34.04
C PHE A 135 14.42 -2.76 34.58
N GLN A 136 15.73 -2.65 34.83
CA GLN A 136 16.46 -3.69 35.56
C GLN A 136 16.31 -3.47 37.09
N PRO A 137 15.78 -4.45 37.86
CA PRO A 137 15.69 -4.35 39.31
C PRO A 137 17.07 -4.43 39.99
N GLN A 138 17.42 -3.45 40.83
CA GLN A 138 18.72 -3.28 41.50
C GLN A 138 18.97 -4.25 42.70
N SER A 139 18.44 -5.47 42.69
CA SER A 139 18.58 -6.39 43.83
C SER A 139 19.77 -7.35 43.75
N GLN A 140 20.68 -7.24 42.78
CA GLN A 140 21.77 -8.22 42.59
C GLN A 140 23.22 -7.69 42.65
N GLN A 141 23.48 -6.46 43.10
CA GLN A 141 24.87 -5.97 43.25
C GLN A 141 25.46 -6.12 44.66
N ILE A 142 24.72 -6.69 45.62
CA ILE A 142 25.28 -7.08 46.91
C ILE A 142 25.87 -8.49 46.77
N GLN A 143 27.14 -8.62 46.35
CA GLN A 143 28.01 -9.70 46.89
C GLN A 143 29.48 -9.73 46.45
N GLN A 144 29.96 -8.93 45.51
CA GLN A 144 31.32 -9.16 45.00
C GLN A 144 32.17 -7.91 44.88
N GLN A 145 32.52 -7.30 46.02
CA GLN A 145 33.85 -6.69 46.24
C GLN A 145 34.02 -6.09 47.65
N GLN A 146 34.65 -6.86 48.53
CA GLN A 146 35.69 -6.42 49.48
C GLN A 146 36.82 -7.48 49.38
N PRO A 147 38.09 -7.22 49.76
CA PRO A 147 38.65 -6.10 50.54
C PRO A 147 39.88 -5.43 49.83
N GLN A 148 40.41 -4.26 50.20
CA GLN A 148 41.30 -4.06 51.35
C GLN A 148 41.70 -2.56 51.51
N GLN A 149 41.69 -2.13 52.79
CA GLN A 149 42.60 -1.21 53.46
C GLN A 149 42.65 0.28 53.06
N GLN A 150 42.13 1.15 53.94
CA GLN A 150 43.03 1.92 54.81
C GLN A 150 42.33 2.43 56.08
N PHE A 151 43.11 2.36 57.15
CA PHE A 151 42.79 2.52 58.56
C PHE A 151 43.11 3.95 59.00
N GLN A 152 42.18 4.66 59.67
CA GLN A 152 42.40 5.78 60.62
C GLN A 152 41.02 6.28 61.13
N ARG A 153 40.55 5.88 62.33
CA ARG A 153 40.67 6.57 63.65
C ARG A 153 40.00 7.97 63.59
N GLN A 154 38.84 8.27 64.19
CA GLN A 154 38.49 8.29 65.63
C GLN A 154 36.98 8.58 65.89
N PRO A 155 36.48 8.49 67.15
CA PRO A 155 35.06 8.30 67.49
C PRO A 155 34.36 9.46 68.24
N GLN A 156 33.03 9.35 68.32
CA GLN A 156 32.10 9.88 69.35
C GLN A 156 31.88 11.40 69.51
N GLN A 157 30.60 11.81 69.46
CA GLN A 157 29.87 12.59 70.50
C GLN A 157 28.38 12.68 70.07
N GLN A 158 27.38 12.03 70.71
CA GLN A 158 26.80 12.15 72.06
C GLN A 158 25.82 13.34 72.22
N PHE A 159 24.65 13.03 72.79
CA PHE A 159 23.69 13.93 73.48
C PHE A 159 22.84 14.88 72.61
N GLN A 160 21.59 15.26 72.90
CA GLN A 160 20.60 15.07 73.98
C GLN A 160 19.25 15.54 73.36
N GLN A 161 18.14 14.80 73.45
CA GLN A 161 17.07 14.89 74.46
C GLN A 161 16.18 16.16 74.41
N LEU A 162 14.86 15.92 74.58
CA LEU A 162 13.74 16.78 75.07
C LEU A 162 12.59 16.86 74.04
N GLN A 163 11.63 15.91 74.07
CA GLN A 163 10.41 15.90 74.89
C GLN A 163 9.45 17.09 74.62
N LEU A 164 8.21 16.79 74.19
CA LEU A 164 6.97 16.96 74.99
C LEU A 164 5.71 16.90 74.06
N HIS A 165 4.79 15.98 74.39
CA HIS A 165 3.35 15.97 74.03
C HIS A 165 2.64 17.19 74.70
N PRO A 166 1.33 17.54 74.50
CA PRO A 166 0.20 16.68 74.09
C PRO A 166 -1.01 17.30 73.31
N GLN A 167 -1.88 16.39 72.82
CA GLN A 167 -3.37 16.34 72.78
C GLN A 167 -4.30 17.50 72.32
N GLN A 168 -5.44 17.05 71.75
CA GLN A 168 -6.82 17.62 71.67
C GLN A 168 -7.10 18.47 70.41
N GLN A 169 -8.20 18.33 69.65
CA GLN A 169 -9.56 17.79 69.84
C GLN A 169 -10.19 17.49 68.45
N GLN A 170 -11.14 16.55 68.37
CA GLN A 170 -12.03 16.31 67.22
C GLN A 170 -13.20 17.35 67.18
N PRO A 171 -14.32 17.11 66.47
CA PRO A 171 -14.62 17.36 65.05
C PRO A 171 -15.82 18.33 64.89
N GLN A 172 -16.24 18.71 63.67
CA GLN A 172 -17.66 18.95 63.38
C GLN A 172 -17.97 19.08 61.87
N GLN A 173 -18.89 18.19 61.44
CA GLN A 173 -20.08 18.37 60.58
C GLN A 173 -19.95 19.20 59.29
N GLN A 174 -20.10 18.59 58.12
CA GLN A 174 -21.38 18.31 57.44
C GLN A 174 -22.15 19.61 57.16
N PHE A 175 -22.17 20.05 55.89
CA PHE A 175 -23.35 20.17 55.03
C PHE A 175 -22.89 20.21 53.57
#